data_AF-A0A6A1ULQ9-F1
#
_entry.id   AF-A0A6A1ULQ9-F1
#
_cell.length_a   1.000
_cell.length_b   1.000
_cell.length_c   1.000
_cell.angle_alpha   90.00
_cell.angle_beta   90.00
_cell.angle_gamma   90.00
#
_symmetry.space_group_name_H-M   'P 1'
#
loop_
_entity.id
_entity.type
_entity.pdbx_description
1 polymer ?
#
loop_
_entity_poly.entity_id
_entity_poly.type
_entity_poly.pdbx_seq_one_letter_code
_entity_poly.pdbx_strand_id
1 'polypeptide(L)'
;MAINLTEGAIMMMCRGELKAEEVKPVLQVIDVKLVSTQAQQHSNTERFRVLLSDGSLHQQGMLATQMNALVKEGKLQKGSVVQLTQFVCNVVQNRMHLPALDGSK
;
A
#
# COMPACT_ATOMS: atom_id res chain seq x y z
N MET A 1 -18.22 -0.84 18.30
CA MET A 1 -18.13 -2.07 17.49
C MET A 1 -16.66 -2.27 17.13
N ALA A 2 -16.10 -3.45 17.35
CA ALA A 2 -14.79 -3.78 16.79
C ALA A 2 -14.99 -4.28 15.35
N ILE A 3 -14.19 -3.79 14.41
CA ILE A 3 -14.10 -4.36 13.07
C ILE A 3 -12.87 -5.26 13.07
N ASN A 4 -13.07 -6.57 12.90
CA ASN A 4 -11.97 -7.52 12.88
C ASN A 4 -11.18 -7.34 11.57
N LEU A 5 -9.91 -6.94 11.70
CA LEU A 5 -8.96 -6.97 10.61
C LEU A 5 -8.50 -8.42 10.37
N THR A 6 -8.07 -8.73 9.15
CA THR A 6 -7.58 -10.06 8.78
C THR A 6 -6.11 -10.20 9.16
N GLU A 7 -5.85 -10.39 10.45
CA GLU A 7 -4.49 -10.51 11.00
C GLU A 7 -3.63 -11.51 10.21
N GLY A 8 -2.36 -11.14 9.97
CA GLY A 8 -1.40 -11.94 9.22
C GLY A 8 -1.54 -11.85 7.70
N ALA A 9 -2.63 -11.27 7.18
CA ALA A 9 -2.83 -11.11 5.73
C ALA A 9 -1.68 -10.35 5.05
N ILE A 10 -1.05 -9.37 5.71
CA ILE A 10 0.11 -8.67 5.15
C ILE A 10 1.32 -9.60 5.06
N MET A 11 1.53 -10.50 6.02
CA MET A 11 2.62 -11.48 5.94
C MET A 11 2.39 -12.45 4.78
N MET A 12 1.17 -13.00 4.65
CA MET A 12 0.82 -13.94 3.58
C MET A 12 0.88 -13.27 2.19
N MET A 13 0.41 -12.02 2.06
CA MET A 13 0.54 -11.21 0.85
C MET A 13 2.00 -10.99 0.46
N CYS A 14 2.87 -10.63 1.41
CA CYS A 14 4.30 -10.41 1.14
C CYS A 14 5.06 -11.70 0.81
N ARG A 15 4.56 -12.87 1.22
CA ARG A 15 5.10 -14.19 0.87
C ARG A 15 4.57 -14.75 -0.46
N GLY A 16 3.52 -14.14 -1.03
CA GLY A 16 2.80 -14.69 -2.19
C GLY A 16 1.86 -15.86 -1.84
N GLU A 17 1.62 -16.10 -0.55
CA GLU A 17 0.74 -17.15 -0.02
C GLU A 17 -0.75 -16.75 -0.05
N LEU A 18 -1.07 -15.46 -0.25
CA LEU A 18 -2.45 -14.95 -0.33
C LEU A 18 -2.82 -14.54 -1.76
N LYS A 19 -3.86 -15.17 -2.34
CA LYS A 19 -4.48 -14.73 -3.60
C LYS A 19 -5.81 -14.03 -3.36
N ALA A 20 -6.11 -13.00 -4.15
CA ALA A 20 -7.37 -12.24 -4.08
C ALA A 20 -8.63 -13.07 -4.43
N GLU A 21 -8.43 -14.19 -5.13
CA GLU A 21 -9.47 -15.18 -5.45
C GLU A 21 -9.86 -16.03 -4.22
N GLU A 22 -8.90 -16.28 -3.33
CA GLU A 22 -9.03 -17.18 -2.18
C GLU A 22 -9.42 -16.43 -0.91
N VAL A 23 -8.84 -15.25 -0.67
CA VAL A 23 -9.09 -14.43 0.53
C VAL A 23 -9.24 -12.96 0.14
N LYS A 24 -10.24 -12.30 0.73
CA LYS A 24 -10.52 -10.87 0.58
C LYS A 24 -10.25 -10.16 1.91
N PRO A 25 -8.97 -9.85 2.24
CA PRO A 25 -8.59 -9.41 3.58
C PRO A 25 -9.15 -8.03 3.92
N VAL A 26 -9.55 -7.87 5.18
CA VAL A 26 -10.04 -6.62 5.77
C VAL A 26 -8.86 -5.93 6.47
N LEU A 27 -8.54 -4.71 6.03
CA LEU A 27 -7.34 -3.97 6.43
C LEU A 27 -7.70 -2.52 6.79
N GLN A 28 -6.97 -1.90 7.72
CA GLN A 28 -7.14 -0.48 8.03
C GLN A 28 -6.17 0.40 7.24
N VAL A 29 -6.67 1.51 6.72
CA VAL A 29 -5.87 2.59 6.12
C VAL A 29 -5.27 3.46 7.21
N ILE A 30 -3.95 3.41 7.36
CA ILE A 30 -3.21 4.21 8.36
C ILE A 30 -2.79 5.57 7.78
N ASP A 31 -2.57 5.64 6.47
CA ASP A 31 -2.09 6.84 5.77
C ASP A 31 -2.44 6.78 4.28
N VAL A 32 -2.67 7.95 3.65
CA VAL A 32 -2.89 8.10 2.20
C VAL A 32 -2.13 9.34 1.73
N LYS A 33 -1.17 9.15 0.81
CA LYS A 33 -0.30 10.22 0.32
C LYS A 33 -0.25 10.26 -1.19
N LEU A 34 -0.43 11.44 -1.78
CA LEU A 34 -0.18 11.65 -3.20
C LEU A 34 1.32 11.46 -3.48
N VAL A 35 1.65 10.57 -4.42
CA VAL A 35 3.01 10.42 -4.92
C VAL A 35 3.19 11.33 -6.14
N SER A 36 4.17 12.23 -6.03
CA SER A 36 4.74 12.96 -7.17
C SER A 36 6.10 12.35 -7.50
N THR A 37 6.20 11.73 -8.67
CA THR A 37 7.44 11.29 -9.29
C THR A 37 7.79 12.21 -10.45
N GLN A 38 9.07 12.40 -10.77
CA GLN A 38 9.48 13.26 -11.89
C GLN A 38 8.85 12.82 -13.23
N ALA A 39 8.59 11.51 -13.40
CA ALA A 39 7.89 10.96 -14.57
C ALA A 39 6.44 11.45 -14.75
N GLN A 40 5.78 11.97 -13.70
CA GLN A 40 4.44 12.55 -13.80
C GLN A 40 4.44 13.98 -14.39
N GLN A 41 5.60 14.60 -14.63
CA GLN A 41 5.67 15.87 -15.37
C GLN A 41 5.09 15.78 -16.80
N HIS A 42 5.08 14.57 -17.40
CA HIS A 42 4.43 14.28 -18.69
C HIS A 42 3.11 13.50 -18.57
N SER A 43 2.61 13.23 -17.36
CA SER A 43 1.41 12.41 -17.14
C SER A 43 0.56 12.99 -16.03
N ASN A 44 -0.57 13.59 -16.42
CA ASN A 44 -1.58 14.17 -15.52
C ASN A 44 -2.42 13.10 -14.79
N THR A 45 -1.76 12.04 -14.33
CA THR A 45 -2.34 10.92 -13.59
C THR A 45 -1.74 10.89 -12.20
N GLU A 46 -2.53 11.33 -11.22
CA GLU A 46 -2.20 11.20 -9.80
C GLU A 46 -2.04 9.72 -9.41
N ARG A 47 -1.12 9.45 -8.49
CA ARG A 47 -0.89 8.10 -7.96
C ARG A 47 -0.84 8.20 -6.44
N PHE A 48 -1.84 7.67 -5.75
CA PHE A 48 -1.84 7.65 -4.28
C PHE A 48 -1.11 6.42 -3.76
N ARG A 49 -0.25 6.60 -2.77
CA ARG A 49 0.29 5.52 -1.94
C ARG A 49 -0.59 5.40 -0.69
N VAL A 50 -0.94 4.18 -0.34
CA VAL A 50 -1.74 3.84 0.84
C VAL A 50 -0.86 3.02 1.79
N LEU A 51 -0.87 3.35 3.07
CA LEU A 51 -0.32 2.50 4.13
C LEU A 51 -1.47 1.69 4.73
N LEU A 52 -1.41 0.37 4.57
CA LEU A 52 -2.41 -0.57 5.08
C LEU A 52 -1.88 -1.30 6.32
N SER A 53 -2.79 -1.67 7.23
CA SER A 53 -2.55 -2.47 8.43
C SER A 53 -3.48 -3.68 8.47
N ASP A 54 -2.97 -4.83 8.91
CA ASP A 54 -3.78 -6.00 9.24
C ASP A 54 -4.06 -6.14 10.74
N GLY A 55 -3.62 -5.15 11.54
CA GLY A 55 -3.66 -5.15 13.00
C GLY A 55 -2.30 -5.40 13.65
N SER A 56 -1.45 -6.22 13.01
CA SER A 56 -0.16 -6.66 13.56
C SER A 56 1.04 -6.24 12.70
N LEU A 57 0.86 -6.18 11.37
CA LEU A 57 1.84 -5.68 10.41
C LEU A 57 1.28 -4.51 9.58
N HIS A 58 2.20 -3.83 8.90
CA HIS A 58 1.92 -2.63 8.11
C HIS A 58 2.68 -2.68 6.78
N GLN A 59 2.00 -2.38 5.67
CA GLN A 59 2.59 -2.44 4.33
C GLN A 59 2.13 -1.27 3.46
N GLN A 60 3.06 -0.72 2.67
CA GLN A 60 2.76 0.32 1.68
C GLN A 60 2.37 -0.31 0.34
N GLY A 61 1.26 0.15 -0.24
CA GLY A 61 0.78 -0.21 -1.58
C GLY A 61 0.50 1.04 -2.42
N MET A 62 0.41 0.85 -3.74
CA MET A 62 -0.04 1.90 -4.67
C MET A 62 -1.51 1.68 -5.02
N LEU A 63 -2.32 2.73 -4.92
CA LEU A 63 -3.73 2.69 -5.31
C LEU A 63 -3.85 2.61 -6.84
N ALA A 64 -4.76 1.76 -7.33
CA ALA A 64 -5.13 1.76 -8.74
C ALA A 64 -5.77 3.10 -9.13
N THR A 65 -5.37 3.70 -10.24
CA THR A 65 -5.73 5.08 -10.61
C THR A 65 -7.25 5.26 -10.80
N GLN A 66 -7.95 4.21 -11.22
CA GLN A 66 -9.41 4.13 -11.28
C GLN A 66 -10.12 4.33 -9.92
N MET A 67 -9.42 4.11 -8.80
CA MET A 67 -9.93 4.30 -7.43
C MET A 67 -9.55 5.66 -6.82
N ASN A 68 -8.80 6.51 -7.54
CA ASN A 68 -8.39 7.85 -7.05
C ASN A 68 -9.59 8.71 -6.62
N ALA A 69 -10.76 8.54 -7.27
CA ALA A 69 -12.00 9.22 -6.92
C ALA A 69 -12.38 8.99 -5.45
N LEU A 70 -12.19 7.79 -4.90
CA LEU A 70 -12.51 7.47 -3.50
C LEU A 70 -11.68 8.30 -2.51
N VAL A 71 -10.42 8.62 -2.85
CA VAL A 71 -9.58 9.51 -2.01
C VAL A 71 -10.07 10.95 -2.11
N LYS A 72 -10.36 11.44 -3.33
CA LYS A 72 -10.84 12.80 -3.56
C LYS A 72 -12.21 13.08 -2.93
N GLU A 73 -13.09 12.08 -2.91
CA GLU A 73 -14.40 12.12 -2.28
C GLU A 73 -14.36 11.87 -0.75
N GLY A 74 -13.17 11.68 -0.15
CA GLY A 74 -13.01 11.40 1.28
C GLY A 74 -13.51 10.01 1.73
N LYS A 75 -13.95 9.15 0.81
CA LYS A 75 -14.40 7.77 1.09
C LYS A 75 -13.25 6.86 1.51
N LEU A 76 -12.05 7.10 0.96
CA LEU A 76 -10.81 6.40 1.27
C LEU A 76 -9.81 7.36 1.94
N GLN A 77 -9.77 7.35 3.26
CA GLN A 77 -8.95 8.26 4.07
C GLN A 77 -8.29 7.53 5.25
N LYS A 78 -7.45 8.25 6.02
CA LYS A 78 -6.86 7.71 7.26
C LYS A 78 -7.97 7.28 8.23
N GLY A 79 -7.84 6.07 8.78
CA GLY A 79 -8.81 5.45 9.67
C GLY A 79 -9.85 4.58 8.97
N SER A 80 -10.08 4.75 7.65
CA SER A 80 -10.99 3.90 6.87
C SER A 80 -10.59 2.42 6.97
N VAL A 81 -11.56 1.53 7.14
CA VAL A 81 -11.35 0.08 6.97
C VAL A 81 -11.80 -0.30 5.56
N VAL A 82 -10.98 -1.09 4.87
CA VAL A 82 -11.19 -1.53 3.49
C VAL A 82 -11.11 -3.05 3.39
N GLN A 83 -11.88 -3.63 2.47
CA GLN A 83 -11.74 -5.03 2.09
C GLN A 83 -11.07 -5.10 0.72
N LEU A 84 -9.92 -5.76 0.61
CA LEU A 84 -9.24 -5.92 -0.68
C LEU A 84 -9.94 -7.01 -1.49
N THR A 85 -10.61 -6.62 -2.58
CA THR A 85 -11.28 -7.54 -3.52
C THR A 85 -10.39 -7.91 -4.71
N GLN A 86 -9.43 -7.04 -5.06
CA GLN A 86 -8.41 -7.25 -6.08
C GLN A 86 -7.12 -6.56 -5.59
N PHE A 87 -5.99 -7.27 -5.64
CA PHE A 87 -4.68 -6.76 -5.27
C PHE A 87 -3.58 -7.49 -6.06
N VAL A 88 -2.42 -6.85 -6.23
CA VAL A 88 -1.25 -7.44 -6.89
C VAL A 88 -0.03 -7.21 -6.01
N CYS A 89 0.44 -8.28 -5.36
CA CYS A 89 1.63 -8.25 -4.50
C CYS A 89 2.90 -8.44 -5.34
N ASN A 90 3.40 -7.34 -5.94
CA ASN A 90 4.66 -7.37 -6.68
C ASN A 90 5.83 -6.97 -5.76
N VAL A 91 6.81 -7.85 -5.58
CA VAL A 91 7.98 -7.62 -4.72
C VAL A 91 8.98 -6.73 -5.45
N VAL A 92 8.78 -5.41 -5.36
CA VAL A 92 9.65 -4.40 -5.99
C VAL A 92 10.99 -4.31 -5.25
N GLN A 93 11.88 -5.24 -5.63
CA GLN A 93 13.33 -5.36 -5.38
C GLN A 93 13.94 -4.59 -4.19
N ASN A 94 14.59 -5.37 -3.31
CA ASN A 94 15.40 -4.95 -2.17
C ASN A 94 16.51 -3.94 -2.56
N ARG A 95 16.21 -2.64 -2.52
CA ARG A 95 17.16 -1.57 -2.84
C ARG A 95 17.85 -1.06 -1.57
N MET A 96 18.77 -1.87 -1.06
CA MET A 96 19.65 -1.52 0.04
C MET A 96 20.59 -0.37 -0.39
N HIS A 97 20.25 0.84 0.00
CA HIS A 97 21.10 2.02 -0.21
C HIS A 97 22.14 2.10 0.92
N LEU A 98 23.23 1.35 0.78
CA LEU A 98 24.45 1.59 1.58
C LEU A 98 24.97 3.01 1.27
N PRO A 99 25.25 3.85 2.27
CA PRO A 99 26.04 5.06 2.05
C PRO A 99 27.47 4.64 1.68
N ALA A 100 28.07 5.32 0.72
CA ALA A 100 29.49 5.17 0.46
C ALA A 100 30.26 5.74 1.66
N LEU A 101 30.95 4.88 2.41
CA LEU A 101 31.88 5.31 3.45
C LEU A 101 33.12 5.89 2.76
N ASP A 102 33.20 7.22 2.70
CA ASP A 102 34.38 7.91 2.20
C ASP A 102 35.59 7.61 3.11
N GLY A 103 36.60 6.95 2.55
CA GLY A 103 37.81 6.56 3.27
C GLY A 103 38.76 7.73 3.48
N SER A 104 38.34 8.72 4.26
CA SER A 104 39.20 9.84 4.67
C SER A 104 40.41 9.33 5.45
N LYS A 105 41.61 9.68 4.96
CA LYS A 105 42.93 9.32 5.49
C LYS A 105 43.82 10.56 5.56
#